data_AF-A0A7W1PW37-F1
#
_entry.id   AF-A0A7W1PW37-F1
#
_cell.length_a   1.000
_cell.length_b   1.000
_cell.length_c   1.000
_cell.angle_alpha   90.00
_cell.angle_beta   90.00
_cell.angle_gamma   90.00
#
_symmetry.space_group_name_H-M   'P 1'
#
loop_
_entity.id
_entity.type
_entity.pdbx_description
1 polymer ?
#
loop_
_entity_poly.entity_id
_entity_poly.type
_entity_poly.pdbx_seq_one_letter_code
_entity_poly.pdbx_strand_id
1 'polypeptide(L)' 'MNIVILSRNTKLYSTRRLVEAAKEKGHNVRVIDHSQCDLL' A
#
# COMPACT_ATOMS: atom_id res chain seq x y z
N MET A 1 1.48 12.79 -4.52
CA MET A 1 1.10 11.79 -5.55
C MET A 1 0.25 10.71 -4.90
N ASN A 2 -0.54 9.99 -5.70
CA ASN A 2 -1.34 8.85 -5.22
C ASN A 2 -0.54 7.56 -5.41
N ILE A 3 -0.20 6.88 -4.31
CA ILE A 3 0.59 5.65 -4.30
C ILE A 3 -0.30 4.51 -3.82
N VAL A 4 -0.38 3.44 -4.61
CA VAL A 4 -1.10 2.22 -4.26
C VAL A 4 -0.09 1.11 -4.01
N ILE A 5 -0.14 0.50 -2.83
CA ILE A 5 0.71 -0.62 -2.46
C ILE A 5 -0.13 -1.89 -2.52
N LEU A 6 0.24 -2.81 -3.41
CA LEU A 6 -0.42 -4.11 -3.52
C LEU A 6 0.19 -5.06 -2.49
N SER A 7 -0.59 -5.42 -1.47
CA SER A 7 -0.15 -6.33 -0.42
C SER A 7 -1.33 -7.00 0.27
N ARG A 8 -1.24 -8.31 0.47
CA ARG A 8 -2.25 -9.10 1.19
C ARG A 8 -2.33 -8.77 2.69
N ASN A 9 -1.30 -8.13 3.25
CA ASN A 9 -1.27 -7.84 4.68
C ASN A 9 -0.59 -6.49 4.97
N THR A 10 -1.36 -5.59 5.55
CA THR A 10 -0.94 -4.24 5.98
C THR A 10 0.03 -4.26 7.17
N LYS A 11 0.06 -5.35 7.95
CA LYS A 11 0.92 -5.52 9.12
C LYS A 11 2.33 -6.01 8.78
N LEU A 12 2.57 -6.42 7.54
CA LEU A 12 3.91 -6.80 7.11
C LEU A 12 4.85 -5.60 7.25
N TYR A 13 6.05 -5.86 7.79
CA TYR A 13 7.06 -4.83 8.02
C TYR A 13 7.35 -4.02 6.75
N SER A 14 7.46 -4.70 5.60
CA SER A 14 7.68 -4.07 4.30
C SER A 14 6.55 -3.12 3.91
N THR A 15 5.30 -3.57 3.96
CA THR A 15 4.12 -2.74 3.67
C THR A 15 4.07 -1.52 4.59
N ARG A 16 4.30 -1.71 5.90
CA ARG A 16 4.25 -0.63 6.89
C ARG A 16 5.33 0.43 6.62
N ARG A 17 6.59 0.02 6.40
CA ARG A 17 7.71 0.93 6.14
C ARG A 17 7.50 1.75 4.86
N LEU A 18 6.94 1.13 3.81
CA LEU A 18 6.61 1.84 2.57
C LEU A 18 5.52 2.89 2.79
N VAL A 19 4.48 2.58 3.57
CA VAL A 19 3.42 3.54 3.91
C VAL A 19 3.97 4.72 4.72
N GLU A 20 4.81 4.45 5.73
CA GLU A 20 5.45 5.50 6.55
C GLU A 20 6.30 6.43 5.70
N ALA A 21 7.23 5.87 4.90
CA ALA A 21 8.13 6.66 4.05
C ALA A 21 7.37 7.48 3.00
N ALA A 22 6.28 6.95 2.45
CA ALA A 22 5.47 7.68 1.49
C ALA A 22 4.61 8.78 2.16
N LYS A 23 4.11 8.56 3.39
CA LYS A 23 3.42 9.60 4.18
C LYS A 23 4.36 10.73 4.60
N GLU A 24 5.59 10.41 5.03
CA GLU A 24 6.63 11.41 5.36
C GLU A 24 6.92 12.33 4.17
N LYS A 25 6.85 11.80 2.94
CA LYS A 25 7.00 12.57 1.70
C LYS A 25 5.73 13.30 1.25
N GLY A 26 4.68 13.31 2.07
CA GLY A 26 3.40 13.97 1.75
C GLY A 26 2.63 13.30 0.61
N HIS A 27 2.80 11.99 0.41
CA HIS A 27 2.05 11.23 -0.59
C HIS A 27 0.77 10.63 0.01
N ASN A 28 -0.29 10.55 -0.80
CA ASN A 28 -1.51 9.83 -0.44
C ASN A 28 -1.31 8.36 -0.74
N VAL A 29 -1.37 7.51 0.29
CA VAL A 29 -1.04 6.07 0.18
C VAL A 29 -2.25 5.22 0.52
N ARG A 30 -2.54 4.21 -0.31
CA ARG A 30 -3.54 3.18 -0.02
C ARG A 30 -2.90 1.80 -0.19
N VAL A 31 -3.18 0.89 0.75
CA VAL A 31 -2.82 -0.52 0.61
C VAL A 31 -4.04 -1.27 0.11
N ILE A 32 -3.87 -2.05 -0.95
CA ILE A 32 -4.94 -2.85 -1.54
C ILE A 32 -4.50 -4.31 -1.54
N ASP A 33 -5.40 -5.18 -1.10
CA ASP A 33 -5.22 -6.62 -1.23
C ASP A 33 -5.51 -7.03 -2.67
N HIS A 34 -4.46 -7.39 -3.40
CA HIS A 34 -4.57 -7.81 -4.81
C HIS A 34 -5.29 -9.15 -4.97
N SER A 35 -5.50 -9.94 -3.91
CA SER A 35 -6.27 -11.19 -4.00
C SER A 35 -7.75 -10.96 -4.21
N GLN A 36 -8.23 -9.75 -3.92
CA GLN A 36 -9.61 -9.31 -4.16
C GLN A 36 -9.78 -8.69 -5.55
N CYS A 37 -8.69 -8.54 -6.33
CA CYS A 37 -8.74 -8.05 -7.69
C CYS A 37 -8.99 -9.23 -8.63
N ASP A 38 -10.21 -9.30 -9.15
CA ASP A 38 -10.56 -10.16 -10.28
C ASP A 38 -10.43 -9.37 -11.59
N LEU A 39 -10.04 -10.03 -12.67
CA LEU A 39 -9.82 -9.43 -14.00
C LEU A 39 -11.07 -9.48 -14.90
N LEU A 40 -12.25 -9.67 -14.31
CA LEU A 40 -13.54 -9.74 -15.00
C LEU A 40 -13.86 -8.48 -15.82
#